data_AF-A0A425I135-F1
#
_entry.id   AF-A0A425I135-F1
#
_cell.length_a   1.000
_cell.length_b   1.000
_cell.length_c   1.000
_cell.angle_alpha   90.00
_cell.angle_beta   90.00
_cell.angle_gamma   90.00
#
_symmetry.space_group_name_H-M   'P 1'
#
loop_
_entity.id
_entity.type
_entity.pdbx_description
1 polymer ?
#
loop_
_entity_poly.entity_id
_entity_poly.type
_entity_poly.pdbx_seq_one_letter_code
_entity_poly.pdbx_strand_id
1 'polypeptide(L)'
;VKHGGAELQTRPLPDSNPDWLASISIPACVPCFDGNVLVELWNGQDSSTAAGTLMGTVVLDYFQLIKNDLPPRWFNFYWRPPAEGLLGAVTDMMASAELREPIAYGGRILLSASAAKVQTPLPLGVRSARPIPDPATQECVWWLDLYEMTSATGYTSELRIEIAFGPHVIKTASLEANALGTYVIGDNLGRLPEMKIFAPVDEVQVWDVMMYVCSPPATTVAAGIADISNWFSGWGGSPTATQNTPEPAETPWTRLAWVRIPYDSRQFQNGKPQWYSLRSLDGSGTDMFSVLLGMEMFPTKAGKQRAPRLEYKLARFYFRALIYEGLHLPAVGYDVFPDPYIQVELASKTLRTSTIRQTLNPSYYEAYEIEIRLPENISLAPDINVEVISESNSLLSSDVVLGSV
;
A
#
# COMPACT_ATOMS: atom_id res chain seq x y z
N VAL A 1 25.10 -3.41 -7.08
CA VAL A 1 25.53 -3.77 -5.71
C VAL A 1 26.62 -2.80 -5.28
N LYS A 2 26.45 -2.16 -4.12
CA LYS A 2 27.35 -1.15 -3.57
C LYS A 2 27.78 -1.54 -2.17
N HIS A 3 29.08 -1.45 -1.88
CA HIS A 3 29.63 -1.62 -0.53
C HIS A 3 31.04 -1.05 -0.46
N GLY A 4 31.36 -0.32 0.61
CA GLY A 4 32.74 0.12 0.89
C GLY A 4 33.36 0.99 -0.21
N GLY A 5 32.53 1.77 -0.92
CA GLY A 5 32.93 2.64 -2.04
C GLY A 5 33.08 1.93 -3.39
N ALA A 6 32.91 0.60 -3.46
CA ALA A 6 32.88 -0.14 -4.70
C ALA A 6 31.44 -0.33 -5.20
N GLU A 7 31.27 -0.27 -6.52
CA GLU A 7 29.99 -0.49 -7.20
C GLU A 7 30.18 -1.44 -8.37
N LEU A 8 29.31 -2.44 -8.46
CA LEU A 8 29.24 -3.39 -9.57
C LEU A 8 27.79 -3.64 -9.98
N GLN A 9 27.59 -3.83 -11.28
CA GLN A 9 26.27 -4.09 -11.88
C GLN A 9 26.31 -5.30 -12.81
N THR A 10 25.20 -6.03 -12.87
CA THR A 10 24.98 -7.05 -13.91
C THR A 10 24.67 -6.38 -15.25
N ARG A 11 24.66 -7.18 -16.32
CA ARG A 11 24.10 -6.71 -17.60
C ARG A 11 22.57 -6.54 -17.49
N PRO A 12 21.97 -5.53 -18.14
CA PRO A 12 20.52 -5.48 -18.29
C PRO A 12 20.05 -6.67 -19.15
N LEU A 13 18.85 -7.18 -18.85
CA LEU A 13 18.22 -8.28 -19.58
C LEU A 13 16.84 -7.81 -20.06
N PRO A 14 16.48 -8.06 -21.34
CA PRO A 14 15.20 -7.61 -21.92
C PRO A 14 14.05 -8.58 -21.60
N ASP A 15 13.97 -9.08 -20.36
CA ASP A 15 12.94 -10.02 -19.91
C ASP A 15 12.23 -9.46 -18.67
N SER A 16 10.93 -9.76 -18.57
CA SER A 16 10.08 -9.50 -17.41
C SER A 16 10.39 -10.42 -16.22
N ASN A 17 10.95 -11.62 -16.48
CA ASN A 17 11.39 -12.57 -15.46
C ASN A 17 12.86 -12.97 -15.69
N PRO A 18 13.80 -12.02 -15.51
CA PRO A 18 15.18 -12.20 -15.91
C PRO A 18 15.95 -13.16 -14.99
N ASP A 19 16.62 -14.15 -15.60
CA ASP A 19 17.59 -15.01 -14.93
C ASP A 19 19.03 -14.51 -15.18
N TRP A 20 19.55 -13.69 -14.26
CA TRP A 20 20.93 -13.19 -14.39
C TRP A 20 21.99 -14.28 -14.22
N LEU A 21 21.73 -15.26 -13.35
CA LEU A 21 22.68 -16.31 -12.96
C LEU A 21 24.08 -15.74 -12.77
N ALA A 22 24.18 -14.69 -11.94
CA ALA A 22 25.39 -13.90 -11.76
C ALA A 22 25.83 -13.87 -10.30
N SER A 23 27.14 -13.94 -10.08
CA SER A 23 27.80 -13.72 -8.80
C SER A 23 28.61 -12.43 -8.87
N ILE A 24 28.39 -11.54 -7.92
CA ILE A 24 29.13 -10.28 -7.80
C ILE A 24 30.10 -10.42 -6.63
N SER A 25 31.39 -10.26 -6.90
CA SER A 25 32.44 -10.28 -5.88
C SER A 25 32.94 -8.86 -5.63
N ILE A 26 32.78 -8.35 -4.41
CA ILE A 26 33.30 -7.05 -3.98
C ILE A 26 34.34 -7.27 -2.88
N PRO A 27 35.65 -7.13 -3.17
CA PRO A 27 36.67 -7.10 -2.13
C PRO A 27 36.53 -5.82 -1.30
N ALA A 28 36.49 -5.97 0.02
CA ALA A 28 36.43 -4.86 0.96
C ALA A 28 37.57 -4.94 2.00
N CYS A 29 38.17 -3.80 2.32
CA CYS A 29 39.14 -3.68 3.40
C CYS A 29 38.42 -3.34 4.71
N VAL A 30 38.76 -4.02 5.80
CA VAL A 30 38.26 -3.72 7.14
C VAL A 30 39.37 -3.02 7.94
N PRO A 31 39.10 -1.89 8.63
CA PRO A 31 37.78 -1.28 8.83
C PRO A 31 37.22 -0.62 7.57
N CYS A 32 35.93 -0.83 7.32
CA CYS A 32 35.16 -0.06 6.33
C CYS A 32 34.18 0.84 7.09
N PHE A 33 33.85 1.99 6.51
CA PHE A 33 32.90 2.94 7.11
C PHE A 33 31.44 2.54 6.86
N ASP A 34 31.20 1.53 6.03
CA ASP A 34 29.89 1.14 5.53
C ASP A 34 29.44 -0.17 6.18
N GLY A 35 28.43 -0.09 7.06
CA GLY A 35 27.86 -1.26 7.73
C GLY A 35 26.88 -2.05 6.86
N ASN A 36 26.59 -1.58 5.64
CA ASN A 36 25.56 -2.14 4.78
C ASN A 36 26.13 -2.58 3.42
N VAL A 37 25.46 -3.56 2.81
CA VAL A 37 25.62 -3.90 1.39
C VAL A 37 24.30 -3.55 0.72
N LEU A 38 24.34 -2.63 -0.24
CA LEU A 38 23.16 -2.21 -0.99
C LEU A 38 23.06 -3.04 -2.28
N VAL A 39 21.93 -3.72 -2.45
CA VAL A 39 21.58 -4.42 -3.69
C VAL A 39 20.41 -3.70 -4.32
N GLU A 40 20.66 -3.03 -5.44
CA GLU A 40 19.66 -2.22 -6.12
C GLU A 40 19.22 -2.91 -7.42
N LEU A 41 17.91 -2.92 -7.66
CA LEU A 41 17.28 -3.33 -8.92
C LEU A 41 16.99 -2.08 -9.73
N TRP A 42 17.48 -2.05 -10.96
CA TRP A 42 17.33 -0.91 -11.88
C TRP A 42 16.65 -1.35 -13.17
N ASN A 43 15.72 -0.54 -13.66
CA ASN A 43 15.24 -0.61 -15.03
C ASN A 43 16.32 0.01 -15.93
N GLY A 44 17.16 -0.85 -16.51
CA GLY A 44 18.24 -0.43 -17.40
C GLY A 44 17.73 0.10 -18.73
N GLN A 45 18.50 0.99 -19.36
CA GLN A 45 18.25 1.47 -20.72
C GLN A 45 19.33 0.89 -21.65
N ASP A 46 18.98 0.68 -22.93
CA ASP A 46 19.95 0.22 -23.94
C ASP A 46 21.09 1.22 -24.19
N SER A 47 20.86 2.49 -23.83
CA SER A 47 21.86 3.57 -23.94
C SER A 47 22.71 3.70 -22.68
N SER A 48 24.03 3.71 -22.85
CA SER A 48 25.01 3.98 -21.78
C SER A 48 24.98 5.41 -21.22
N THR A 49 24.18 6.31 -21.80
CA THR A 49 24.08 7.73 -21.40
C THR A 49 22.78 8.09 -20.69
N ALA A 50 21.78 7.20 -20.69
CA ALA A 50 20.54 7.40 -19.96
C ALA A 50 20.66 6.73 -18.58
N ALA A 51 20.45 7.49 -17.50
CA ALA A 51 20.34 6.91 -16.18
C ALA A 51 19.10 6.00 -16.14
N GLY A 52 19.27 4.72 -15.77
CA GLY A 52 18.15 3.82 -15.55
C GLY A 52 17.23 4.31 -14.42
N THR A 53 16.06 3.71 -14.27
CA THR A 53 15.15 4.02 -13.15
C THR A 53 15.36 3.02 -12.02
N LEU A 54 15.68 3.48 -10.81
CA LEU A 54 15.75 2.61 -9.64
C LEU A 54 14.36 2.02 -9.35
N MET A 55 14.26 0.70 -9.32
CA MET A 55 13.00 -0.02 -9.07
C MET A 55 12.89 -0.52 -7.63
N GLY A 56 14.01 -0.83 -6.98
CA GLY A 56 14.01 -1.32 -5.60
C GLY A 56 15.41 -1.45 -5.01
N THR A 57 15.48 -1.45 -3.69
CA THR A 57 16.74 -1.59 -2.93
C THR A 57 16.56 -2.61 -1.81
N VAL A 58 17.48 -3.57 -1.74
CA VAL A 58 17.67 -4.46 -0.60
C VAL A 58 18.89 -3.98 0.17
N VAL A 59 18.73 -3.77 1.47
CA VAL A 59 19.81 -3.41 2.39
C VAL A 59 20.18 -4.66 3.17
N LEU A 60 21.41 -5.14 3.03
CA LEU A 60 21.94 -6.24 3.82
C LEU A 60 22.91 -5.70 4.87
N ASP A 61 22.80 -6.20 6.10
CA ASP A 61 23.75 -5.89 7.16
C ASP A 61 25.05 -6.67 6.94
N TYR A 62 26.15 -5.95 6.72
CA TYR A 62 27.47 -6.52 6.48
C TYR A 62 27.98 -7.34 7.67
N PHE A 63 27.76 -6.86 8.91
CA PHE A 63 28.21 -7.55 10.12
C PHE A 63 27.42 -8.83 10.37
N GLN A 64 26.15 -8.88 9.96
CA GLN A 64 25.38 -10.11 9.94
C GLN A 64 25.93 -11.09 8.90
N LEU A 65 26.24 -10.62 7.68
CA LEU A 65 26.79 -11.47 6.61
C LEU A 65 28.16 -12.07 6.95
N ILE A 66 28.97 -11.43 7.80
CA ILE A 66 30.23 -12.01 8.29
C ILE A 66 29.97 -13.19 9.24
N LYS A 67 28.89 -13.12 10.02
CA LYS A 67 28.57 -14.12 11.04
C LYS A 67 27.78 -15.29 10.46
N ASN A 68 26.83 -14.98 9.57
CA ASN A 68 25.90 -15.94 8.99
C ASN A 68 25.72 -15.62 7.51
N ASP A 69 25.92 -16.63 6.67
CA ASP A 69 25.56 -16.54 5.27
C ASP A 69 24.04 -16.32 5.14
N LEU A 70 23.65 -15.46 4.22
CA LEU A 70 22.27 -15.30 3.78
C LEU A 70 21.95 -16.42 2.78
N PRO A 71 21.12 -17.40 3.16
CA PRO A 71 20.71 -18.46 2.23
C PRO A 71 19.87 -17.87 1.09
N PRO A 72 19.75 -18.58 -0.04
CA PRO A 72 18.89 -18.14 -1.13
C PRO A 72 17.45 -17.93 -0.68
N ARG A 73 16.95 -16.71 -0.87
CA ARG A 73 15.57 -16.36 -0.56
C ARG A 73 15.04 -15.23 -1.44
N TRP A 74 13.73 -15.16 -1.55
CA TRP A 74 13.06 -14.07 -2.23
C TRP A 74 13.02 -12.81 -1.36
N PHE A 75 13.28 -11.66 -1.99
CA PHE A 75 13.08 -10.34 -1.42
C PHE A 75 12.00 -9.63 -2.24
N ASN A 76 10.88 -9.31 -1.60
CA ASN A 76 9.76 -8.62 -2.25
C ASN A 76 10.03 -7.12 -2.37
N PHE A 77 9.70 -6.55 -3.53
CA PHE A 77 9.71 -5.12 -3.76
C PHE A 77 8.29 -4.62 -3.92
N TYR A 78 8.08 -3.43 -3.39
CA TYR A 78 6.89 -2.65 -3.62
C TYR A 78 7.35 -1.32 -4.20
N TRP A 79 6.56 -0.81 -5.12
CA TRP A 79 6.91 0.37 -5.88
C TRP A 79 5.66 1.21 -6.14
N ARG A 80 5.88 2.43 -6.61
CA ARG A 80 4.82 3.27 -7.15
C ARG A 80 4.94 3.27 -8.67
N PRO A 81 3.94 2.74 -9.39
CA PRO A 81 3.91 2.87 -10.84
C PRO A 81 3.91 4.35 -11.22
N PRO A 82 4.71 4.78 -12.21
CA PRO A 82 4.74 6.17 -12.66
C PRO A 82 3.38 6.56 -13.20
N ALA A 83 2.96 7.80 -12.91
CA ALA A 83 1.74 8.34 -13.51
C ALA A 83 1.90 8.45 -15.05
N GLU A 84 0.85 8.09 -15.79
CA GLU A 84 0.89 8.12 -17.25
C GLU A 84 1.02 9.56 -17.79
N GLY A 85 1.85 9.72 -18.83
CA GLY A 85 2.01 10.97 -19.56
C GLY A 85 2.93 12.01 -18.89
N LEU A 86 3.21 13.08 -19.63
CA LEU A 86 4.16 14.14 -19.21
C LEU A 86 3.70 14.86 -17.95
N LEU A 87 2.40 15.10 -17.79
CA LEU A 87 1.85 15.77 -16.62
C LEU A 87 2.01 14.90 -15.36
N GLY A 88 1.73 13.60 -15.47
CA GLY A 88 1.92 12.64 -14.39
C GLY A 88 3.37 12.59 -13.91
N ALA A 89 4.33 12.54 -14.84
CA ALA A 89 5.75 12.54 -14.52
C ALA A 89 6.21 13.84 -13.81
N VAL A 90 5.67 15.00 -14.19
CA VAL A 90 5.97 16.28 -13.51
C VAL A 90 5.37 16.31 -12.11
N THR A 91 4.14 15.80 -11.94
CA THR A 91 3.48 15.67 -10.64
C THR A 91 4.27 14.75 -9.71
N ASP A 92 4.73 13.60 -10.20
CA ASP A 92 5.57 12.66 -9.45
C ASP A 92 6.93 13.26 -9.06
N MET A 93 7.49 14.18 -9.88
CA MET A 93 8.75 14.86 -9.56
C MET A 93 8.58 15.92 -8.46
N MET A 94 7.44 16.62 -8.45
CA MET A 94 7.10 17.65 -7.47
C MET A 94 6.38 17.10 -6.23
N ALA A 95 6.14 15.79 -6.20
CA ALA A 95 5.42 15.08 -5.16
C ALA A 95 6.05 15.20 -3.77
N SER A 96 5.18 15.34 -2.76
CA SER A 96 5.54 15.22 -1.33
C SER A 96 6.09 13.82 -0.99
N ALA A 97 6.62 13.67 0.21
CA ALA A 97 7.10 12.36 0.67
C ALA A 97 6.00 11.29 0.69
N GLU A 98 4.74 11.65 0.98
CA GLU A 98 3.62 10.68 0.99
C GLU A 98 3.33 10.13 -0.41
N LEU A 99 3.43 10.98 -1.44
CA LEU A 99 3.26 10.58 -2.83
C LEU A 99 4.39 9.69 -3.34
N ARG A 100 5.46 9.46 -2.57
CA ARG A 100 6.55 8.53 -2.91
C ARG A 100 6.38 7.14 -2.30
N GLU A 101 5.35 6.93 -1.49
CA GLU A 101 5.12 5.61 -0.87
C GLU A 101 4.83 4.52 -1.93
N PRO A 102 5.33 3.29 -1.71
CA PRO A 102 5.13 2.19 -2.64
C PRO A 102 3.71 1.64 -2.54
N ILE A 103 2.91 1.88 -3.58
CA ILE A 103 1.49 1.55 -3.63
C ILE A 103 1.17 0.28 -4.42
N ALA A 104 2.15 -0.44 -4.94
CA ALA A 104 1.92 -1.67 -5.71
C ALA A 104 3.03 -2.70 -5.47
N TYR A 105 2.71 -3.98 -5.64
CA TYR A 105 3.73 -5.03 -5.72
C TYR A 105 4.55 -4.84 -7.00
N GLY A 106 5.88 -4.78 -6.83
CA GLY A 106 6.85 -4.53 -7.91
C GLY A 106 7.62 -5.77 -8.35
N GLY A 107 7.36 -6.93 -7.74
CA GLY A 107 8.08 -8.17 -8.01
C GLY A 107 9.01 -8.56 -6.87
N ARG A 108 9.94 -9.46 -7.17
CA ARG A 108 10.89 -10.00 -6.18
C ARG A 108 12.21 -10.39 -6.82
N ILE A 109 13.28 -10.35 -6.04
CA ILE A 109 14.61 -10.85 -6.45
C ILE A 109 15.01 -12.05 -5.59
N LEU A 110 15.54 -13.08 -6.21
CA LEU A 110 16.14 -14.22 -5.52
C LEU A 110 17.61 -13.90 -5.26
N LEU A 111 18.00 -13.87 -3.98
CA LEU A 111 19.35 -13.48 -3.59
C LEU A 111 19.88 -14.40 -2.48
N SER A 112 21.16 -14.73 -2.57
CA SER A 112 21.98 -15.25 -1.48
C SER A 112 23.24 -14.38 -1.35
N ALA A 113 23.78 -14.24 -0.15
CA ALA A 113 24.97 -13.44 0.08
C ALA A 113 25.80 -14.01 1.25
N SER A 114 27.10 -13.77 1.23
CA SER A 114 28.02 -14.21 2.28
C SER A 114 29.19 -13.24 2.35
N ALA A 115 29.73 -13.00 3.54
CA ALA A 115 30.97 -12.24 3.71
C ALA A 115 31.99 -13.10 4.47
N ALA A 116 33.18 -13.26 3.90
CA ALA A 116 34.23 -14.07 4.50
C ALA A 116 35.56 -13.31 4.56
N LYS A 117 36.28 -13.46 5.68
CA LYS A 117 37.67 -13.00 5.79
C LYS A 117 38.58 -14.00 5.07
N VAL A 118 39.30 -13.52 4.07
CA VAL A 118 40.22 -14.34 3.26
C VAL A 118 41.62 -13.73 3.21
N GLN A 119 42.65 -14.55 2.99
CA GLN A 119 44.03 -14.08 2.82
C GLN A 119 44.25 -13.41 1.47
N THR A 120 43.63 -13.93 0.42
CA THR A 120 43.68 -13.38 -0.95
C THR A 120 42.25 -13.20 -1.46
N PRO A 121 41.76 -11.96 -1.56
CA PRO A 121 40.40 -11.71 -2.02
C PRO A 121 40.21 -12.08 -3.48
N LEU A 122 39.00 -12.52 -3.83
CA LEU A 122 38.62 -12.69 -5.23
C LEU A 122 38.68 -11.33 -5.95
N PRO A 123 39.14 -11.30 -7.21
CA PRO A 123 39.09 -10.09 -8.02
C PRO A 123 37.67 -9.52 -8.08
N LEU A 124 37.58 -8.19 -7.94
CA LEU A 124 36.37 -7.41 -8.15
C LEU A 124 35.80 -7.75 -9.53
N GLY A 125 34.54 -8.17 -9.58
CA GLY A 125 33.87 -8.40 -10.86
C GLY A 125 32.59 -9.23 -10.77
N VAL A 126 31.97 -9.41 -11.93
CA VAL A 126 30.76 -10.20 -12.11
C VAL A 126 31.12 -11.50 -12.83
N ARG A 127 30.68 -12.63 -12.29
CA ARG A 127 30.93 -13.98 -12.81
C ARG A 127 29.61 -14.70 -13.02
N SER A 128 29.60 -15.76 -13.83
CA SER A 128 28.43 -16.64 -13.91
C SER A 128 28.29 -17.45 -12.62
N ALA A 129 27.06 -17.56 -12.13
CA ALA A 129 26.65 -18.41 -11.03
C ALA A 129 25.89 -19.63 -11.57
N ARG A 130 25.90 -20.72 -10.81
CA ARG A 130 25.11 -21.90 -11.13
C ARG A 130 23.65 -21.65 -10.75
N PRO A 131 22.68 -22.22 -11.51
CA PRO A 131 21.29 -22.25 -11.08
C PRO A 131 21.17 -22.92 -9.71
N ILE A 132 20.28 -22.38 -8.89
CA ILE A 132 19.92 -22.92 -7.58
C ILE A 132 18.46 -23.35 -7.60
N PRO A 133 18.06 -24.34 -6.78
CA PRO A 133 16.65 -24.63 -6.60
C PRO A 133 15.91 -23.42 -6.03
N ASP A 134 14.66 -23.24 -6.44
CA ASP A 134 13.80 -22.21 -5.84
C ASP A 134 13.60 -22.45 -4.34
N PRO A 135 13.50 -21.37 -3.54
CA PRO A 135 13.09 -21.48 -2.14
C PRO A 135 11.78 -22.26 -2.01
N ALA A 136 11.68 -23.06 -0.94
CA ALA A 136 10.54 -23.93 -0.73
C ALA A 136 9.23 -23.15 -0.66
N THR A 137 8.24 -23.60 -1.44
CA THR A 137 6.86 -23.11 -1.41
C THR A 137 5.91 -24.22 -0.97
N GLN A 138 4.74 -23.81 -0.51
CA GLN A 138 3.64 -24.70 -0.19
C GLN A 138 2.35 -24.14 -0.79
N GLU A 139 1.45 -25.05 -1.20
CA GLU A 139 0.11 -24.66 -1.59
C GLU A 139 -0.68 -24.25 -0.34
N CYS A 140 -1.21 -23.03 -0.38
CA CYS A 140 -2.04 -22.43 0.65
C CYS A 140 -3.42 -22.12 0.06
N VAL A 141 -4.42 -22.17 0.94
CA VAL A 141 -5.76 -21.65 0.70
C VAL A 141 -5.82 -20.26 1.30
N TRP A 142 -6.39 -19.30 0.57
CA TRP A 142 -6.60 -17.92 1.02
C TRP A 142 -8.09 -17.54 0.88
N TRP A 143 -8.67 -17.11 1.99
CA TRP A 143 -10.06 -16.73 2.13
C TRP A 143 -10.19 -15.28 2.58
N LEU A 144 -11.16 -14.58 1.98
CA LEU A 144 -11.42 -13.17 2.21
C LEU A 144 -12.92 -12.91 2.32
N ASP A 145 -13.34 -12.32 3.44
CA ASP A 145 -14.72 -11.95 3.73
C ASP A 145 -14.81 -10.43 4.01
N LEU A 146 -15.45 -9.67 3.11
CA LEU A 146 -15.64 -8.22 3.19
C LEU A 146 -17.04 -7.88 3.71
N TYR A 147 -17.15 -6.98 4.67
CA TYR A 147 -18.42 -6.73 5.40
C TYR A 147 -18.99 -5.32 5.18
N GLU A 148 -18.18 -4.29 5.35
CA GLU A 148 -18.55 -2.90 5.10
C GLU A 148 -17.36 -2.12 4.58
N MET A 149 -17.64 -1.10 3.77
CA MET A 149 -16.74 -0.01 3.49
C MET A 149 -17.42 1.32 3.82
N THR A 150 -16.69 2.22 4.47
CA THR A 150 -17.14 3.58 4.78
C THR A 150 -16.23 4.60 4.09
N SER A 151 -16.70 5.84 3.95
CA SER A 151 -15.94 6.93 3.33
C SER A 151 -15.96 8.17 4.21
N ALA A 152 -14.80 8.77 4.44
CA ALA A 152 -14.65 10.00 5.23
C ALA A 152 -15.28 11.22 4.54
N THR A 153 -15.37 11.22 3.21
CA THR A 153 -15.88 12.32 2.39
C THR A 153 -17.30 12.06 1.86
N GLY A 154 -17.98 11.02 2.36
CA GLY A 154 -19.34 10.68 1.95
C GLY A 154 -19.45 10.26 0.48
N TYR A 155 -18.43 9.56 -0.04
CA TYR A 155 -18.50 9.00 -1.40
C TYR A 155 -19.72 8.09 -1.55
N THR A 156 -20.55 8.39 -2.54
CA THR A 156 -21.78 7.65 -2.86
C THR A 156 -21.77 7.07 -4.27
N SER A 157 -20.65 7.18 -4.97
CA SER A 157 -20.48 6.63 -6.31
C SER A 157 -20.33 5.12 -6.30
N GLU A 158 -20.53 4.51 -7.45
CA GLU A 158 -20.19 3.11 -7.69
C GLU A 158 -18.69 2.88 -7.40
N LEU A 159 -18.35 1.82 -6.65
CA LEU A 159 -16.98 1.50 -6.26
C LEU A 159 -16.68 0.00 -6.37
N ARG A 160 -15.40 -0.37 -6.34
CA ARG A 160 -14.92 -1.75 -6.32
C ARG A 160 -13.74 -1.87 -5.36
N ILE A 161 -13.61 -3.02 -4.70
CA ILE A 161 -12.42 -3.35 -3.91
C ILE A 161 -11.56 -4.32 -4.71
N GLU A 162 -10.27 -4.00 -4.86
CA GLU A 162 -9.25 -4.89 -5.39
C GLU A 162 -8.29 -5.30 -4.26
N ILE A 163 -8.01 -6.59 -4.12
CA ILE A 163 -7.07 -7.12 -3.13
C ILE A 163 -6.01 -7.93 -3.86
N ALA A 164 -4.75 -7.55 -3.68
CA ALA A 164 -3.59 -8.21 -4.26
C ALA A 164 -2.72 -8.86 -3.17
N PHE A 165 -2.21 -10.05 -3.45
CA PHE A 165 -1.24 -10.77 -2.63
C PHE A 165 -0.11 -11.25 -3.52
N GLY A 166 0.98 -10.47 -3.53
CA GLY A 166 2.04 -10.62 -4.52
C GLY A 166 1.48 -10.47 -5.96
N PRO A 167 1.68 -11.48 -6.83
CA PRO A 167 1.18 -11.44 -8.21
C PRO A 167 -0.32 -11.79 -8.34
N HIS A 168 -0.96 -12.26 -7.27
CA HIS A 168 -2.35 -12.70 -7.29
C HIS A 168 -3.28 -11.53 -6.99
N VAL A 169 -4.34 -11.37 -7.79
CA VAL A 169 -5.32 -10.29 -7.60
C VAL A 169 -6.73 -10.87 -7.61
N ILE A 170 -7.55 -10.44 -6.66
CA ILE A 170 -8.98 -10.72 -6.60
C ILE A 170 -9.74 -9.40 -6.46
N LYS A 171 -10.93 -9.37 -7.05
CA LYS A 171 -11.74 -8.15 -7.15
C LYS A 171 -13.17 -8.45 -6.73
N THR A 172 -13.81 -7.51 -6.07
CA THR A 172 -15.26 -7.56 -5.89
C THR A 172 -15.96 -7.29 -7.22
N ALA A 173 -17.24 -7.65 -7.31
CA ALA A 173 -18.12 -6.97 -8.24
C ALA A 173 -18.28 -5.50 -7.83
N SER A 174 -19.03 -4.75 -8.63
CA SER A 174 -19.36 -3.38 -8.29
C SER A 174 -20.18 -3.28 -7.00
N LEU A 175 -19.91 -2.24 -6.21
CA LEU A 175 -20.50 -1.94 -4.91
C LEU A 175 -21.20 -0.58 -4.97
N GLU A 176 -22.40 -0.54 -4.42
CA GLU A 176 -23.23 0.67 -4.36
C GLU A 176 -23.36 1.14 -2.91
N ALA A 177 -23.37 2.46 -2.72
CA ALA A 177 -23.60 3.04 -1.41
C ALA A 177 -25.08 2.88 -1.01
N ASN A 178 -25.32 2.67 0.29
CA ASN A 178 -26.64 2.73 0.87
C ASN A 178 -27.06 4.20 1.12
N ALA A 179 -28.28 4.40 1.64
CA ALA A 179 -28.80 5.73 1.99
C ALA A 179 -28.00 6.49 3.09
N LEU A 180 -27.06 5.82 3.75
CA LEU A 180 -26.18 6.39 4.78
C LEU A 180 -24.81 6.79 4.20
N GLY A 181 -24.54 6.52 2.92
CA GLY A 181 -23.24 6.77 2.29
C GLY A 181 -22.18 5.71 2.62
N THR A 182 -22.58 4.55 3.12
CA THR A 182 -21.67 3.40 3.36
C THR A 182 -22.03 2.23 2.44
N TYR A 183 -21.10 1.30 2.26
CA TYR A 183 -21.23 0.16 1.36
C TYR A 183 -21.30 -1.10 2.21
N VAL A 184 -22.52 -1.57 2.50
CA VAL A 184 -22.71 -2.83 3.24
C VAL A 184 -22.64 -3.99 2.25
N ILE A 185 -21.70 -4.91 2.49
CA ILE A 185 -21.32 -5.94 1.53
C ILE A 185 -21.86 -7.31 1.99
N GLY A 186 -23.02 -7.68 1.45
CA GLY A 186 -23.69 -8.95 1.73
C GLY A 186 -22.92 -10.18 1.24
N ASP A 187 -23.38 -11.37 1.62
CA ASP A 187 -22.72 -12.66 1.36
C ASP A 187 -22.31 -12.88 -0.09
N ASN A 188 -23.20 -12.55 -1.03
CA ASN A 188 -22.98 -12.77 -2.47
C ASN A 188 -21.79 -11.99 -3.04
N LEU A 189 -21.47 -10.82 -2.47
CA LEU A 189 -20.40 -9.94 -2.96
C LEU A 189 -19.18 -9.94 -2.06
N GLY A 190 -19.38 -10.13 -0.76
CA GLY A 190 -18.32 -10.01 0.24
C GLY A 190 -17.62 -11.32 0.54
N ARG A 191 -18.23 -12.48 0.26
CA ARG A 191 -17.56 -13.79 0.37
C ARG A 191 -16.78 -14.07 -0.91
N LEU A 192 -15.55 -13.58 -0.98
CA LEU A 192 -14.75 -13.73 -2.20
C LEU A 192 -14.40 -15.20 -2.47
N PRO A 193 -14.29 -15.60 -3.76
CA PRO A 193 -13.87 -16.94 -4.15
C PRO A 193 -12.61 -17.43 -3.43
N GLU A 194 -12.55 -18.73 -3.15
CA GLU A 194 -11.34 -19.35 -2.63
C GLU A 194 -10.19 -19.21 -3.62
N MET A 195 -9.03 -18.78 -3.12
CA MET A 195 -7.79 -18.76 -3.91
C MET A 195 -6.84 -19.83 -3.40
N LYS A 196 -6.26 -20.61 -4.32
CA LYS A 196 -5.15 -21.52 -4.05
C LYS A 196 -3.87 -20.91 -4.59
N ILE A 197 -2.90 -20.70 -3.71
CA ILE A 197 -1.69 -19.93 -3.98
C ILE A 197 -0.47 -20.72 -3.49
N PHE A 198 0.59 -20.76 -4.28
CA PHE A 198 1.89 -21.27 -3.82
C PHE A 198 2.65 -20.15 -3.10
N ALA A 199 2.57 -20.14 -1.78
CA ALA A 199 3.27 -19.17 -0.94
C ALA A 199 4.61 -19.74 -0.44
N PRO A 200 5.62 -18.90 -0.19
CA PRO A 200 6.84 -19.33 0.50
C PRO A 200 6.54 -19.98 1.85
N VAL A 201 7.32 -21.01 2.21
CA VAL A 201 7.22 -21.65 3.53
C VAL A 201 7.79 -20.75 4.63
N ASP A 202 8.82 -19.98 4.30
CA ASP A 202 9.42 -18.99 5.19
C ASP A 202 8.62 -17.68 5.15
N GLU A 203 8.02 -17.33 6.28
CA GLU A 203 7.13 -16.17 6.43
C GLU A 203 7.80 -14.85 6.04
N VAL A 204 9.13 -14.73 6.20
CA VAL A 204 9.88 -13.51 5.83
C VAL A 204 9.86 -13.25 4.31
N GLN A 205 9.60 -14.29 3.51
CA GLN A 205 9.54 -14.22 2.05
C GLN A 205 8.12 -14.01 1.53
N VAL A 206 7.11 -14.11 2.40
CA VAL A 206 5.70 -13.98 2.03
C VAL A 206 5.39 -12.54 1.63
N TRP A 207 4.44 -12.38 0.71
CA TRP A 207 4.01 -11.06 0.24
C TRP A 207 3.12 -10.38 1.27
N ASP A 208 3.07 -9.06 1.19
CA ASP A 208 2.08 -8.25 1.87
C ASP A 208 0.81 -8.21 1.04
N VAL A 209 -0.30 -7.93 1.70
CA VAL A 209 -1.57 -7.71 1.03
C VAL A 209 -1.70 -6.24 0.69
N MET A 210 -2.00 -5.94 -0.57
CA MET A 210 -2.35 -4.59 -1.02
C MET A 210 -3.85 -4.57 -1.27
N MET A 211 -4.57 -3.64 -0.64
CA MET A 211 -5.99 -3.45 -0.88
C MET A 211 -6.21 -2.05 -1.46
N TYR A 212 -7.11 -1.96 -2.43
CA TYR A 212 -7.45 -0.74 -3.14
C TYR A 212 -8.95 -0.55 -3.19
N VAL A 213 -9.37 0.70 -3.13
CA VAL A 213 -10.72 1.12 -3.51
C VAL A 213 -10.62 1.83 -4.85
N CYS A 214 -11.44 1.40 -5.81
CA CYS A 214 -11.42 1.86 -7.18
C CYS A 214 -12.77 2.44 -7.60
N SER A 215 -12.75 3.47 -8.44
CA SER A 215 -13.92 3.97 -9.15
C SER A 215 -13.99 3.43 -10.58
N PRO A 216 -15.19 3.41 -11.18
CA PRO A 216 -15.32 3.22 -12.61
C PRO A 216 -14.44 4.22 -13.37
N PRO A 217 -13.98 3.86 -14.58
CA PRO A 217 -13.31 4.80 -15.46
C PRO A 217 -14.23 5.98 -15.75
N ALA A 218 -13.67 7.19 -15.83
CA ALA A 218 -14.45 8.38 -16.12
C ALA A 218 -15.21 8.20 -17.45
N THR A 219 -16.55 8.17 -17.40
CA THR A 219 -17.36 8.14 -18.61
C THR A 219 -17.17 9.46 -19.34
N THR A 220 -16.57 9.40 -20.52
CA THR A 220 -16.29 10.57 -21.35
C THR A 220 -17.58 11.18 -21.90
N VAL A 221 -18.27 12.00 -21.12
CA VAL A 221 -19.10 13.09 -21.69
C VAL A 221 -18.24 14.35 -21.92
N ALA A 222 -17.00 14.37 -21.40
CA ALA A 222 -16.05 15.48 -21.48
C ALA A 222 -14.76 15.21 -22.30
N ALA A 223 -14.67 14.13 -23.08
CA ALA A 223 -13.54 13.90 -24.01
C ALA A 223 -13.74 14.57 -25.39
N GLY A 224 -14.57 15.61 -25.46
CA GLY A 224 -14.78 16.39 -26.68
C GLY A 224 -13.76 17.53 -26.90
N ILE A 225 -12.83 17.79 -25.96
CA ILE A 225 -11.88 18.91 -26.07
C ILE A 225 -10.46 18.53 -25.61
N ALA A 226 -10.03 17.29 -25.83
CA ALA A 226 -8.64 16.92 -25.56
C ALA A 226 -8.15 15.85 -26.54
N ASP A 227 -8.19 16.15 -27.84
CA ASP A 227 -7.30 15.49 -28.79
C ASP A 227 -7.02 16.41 -30.00
N ILE A 228 -6.16 17.41 -29.80
CA ILE A 228 -5.63 18.26 -30.89
C ILE A 228 -4.26 17.72 -31.36
N SER A 229 -3.91 16.48 -31.03
CA SER A 229 -2.62 15.87 -31.43
C SER A 229 -2.62 15.29 -32.84
N ASN A 230 -3.78 15.07 -33.46
CA ASN A 230 -3.89 14.24 -34.67
C ASN A 230 -4.09 14.99 -36.01
N TRP A 231 -3.79 16.29 -36.07
CA TRP A 231 -3.92 17.05 -37.33
C TRP A 231 -2.66 17.05 -38.23
N PHE A 232 -1.55 16.47 -37.78
CA PHE A 232 -0.34 16.28 -38.59
C PHE A 232 -0.11 14.80 -38.95
N SER A 233 -1.00 14.23 -39.76
CA SER A 233 -0.60 13.15 -40.66
C SER A 233 -1.44 13.24 -41.95
N GLY A 234 -0.74 13.48 -43.05
CA GLY A 234 -1.32 13.82 -44.33
C GLY A 234 -1.91 12.63 -45.09
N TRP A 235 -2.76 12.98 -46.05
CA TRP A 235 -2.81 12.43 -47.40
C TRP A 235 -2.15 11.07 -47.64
N GLY A 236 -2.97 10.06 -47.93
CA GLY A 236 -2.56 8.94 -48.79
C GLY A 236 -3.05 7.57 -48.35
N GLY A 237 -4.04 7.04 -49.08
CA GLY A 237 -4.12 5.62 -49.43
C GLY A 237 -4.64 4.65 -48.35
N SER A 238 -5.87 4.16 -48.55
CA SER A 238 -6.30 2.87 -48.01
C SER A 238 -5.39 1.74 -48.51
N PRO A 239 -5.19 0.67 -47.72
CA PRO A 239 -5.90 -0.56 -48.06
C PRO A 239 -6.42 -1.35 -46.85
N THR A 240 -7.45 -2.13 -47.17
CA THR A 240 -8.15 -3.14 -46.38
C THR A 240 -7.24 -4.21 -45.77
N ALA A 241 -7.42 -4.47 -44.47
CA ALA A 241 -7.06 -5.73 -43.83
C ALA A 241 -8.17 -6.14 -42.85
N THR A 242 -8.63 -7.38 -42.99
CA THR A 242 -9.60 -8.08 -42.14
C THR A 242 -9.20 -8.01 -40.67
N GLN A 243 -9.98 -7.29 -39.85
CA GLN A 243 -9.85 -7.27 -38.39
C GLN A 243 -10.56 -8.50 -37.80
N ASN A 244 -9.77 -9.44 -37.26
CA ASN A 244 -10.23 -10.20 -36.10
C ASN A 244 -10.41 -9.19 -34.98
N THR A 245 -11.66 -8.88 -34.62
CA THR A 245 -11.97 -8.00 -33.50
C THR A 245 -11.61 -8.74 -32.21
N PRO A 246 -10.57 -8.33 -31.45
CA PRO A 246 -10.42 -8.83 -30.09
C PRO A 246 -11.62 -8.31 -29.28
N GLU A 247 -12.14 -9.12 -28.37
CA GLU A 247 -13.08 -8.62 -27.35
C GLU A 247 -12.53 -7.32 -26.76
N PRO A 248 -13.36 -6.27 -26.59
CA PRO A 248 -12.88 -5.01 -26.04
C PRO A 248 -12.34 -5.28 -24.64
N ALA A 249 -11.05 -5.04 -24.46
CA ALA A 249 -10.41 -5.09 -23.14
C ALA A 249 -11.21 -4.18 -22.20
N GLU A 250 -11.69 -4.71 -21.07
CA GLU A 250 -12.40 -3.92 -20.07
C GLU A 250 -11.56 -2.70 -19.72
N THR A 251 -12.16 -1.51 -19.84
CA THR A 251 -11.51 -0.27 -19.46
C THR A 251 -11.14 -0.35 -17.97
N PRO A 252 -9.86 -0.13 -17.61
CA PRO A 252 -9.42 -0.37 -16.24
C PRO A 252 -10.09 0.61 -15.28
N TRP A 253 -10.52 0.09 -14.13
CA TRP A 253 -10.99 0.91 -13.02
C TRP A 253 -9.84 1.73 -12.45
N THR A 254 -10.13 2.95 -12.00
CA THR A 254 -9.14 3.87 -11.45
C THR A 254 -9.03 3.67 -9.94
N ARG A 255 -7.82 3.43 -9.43
CA ARG A 255 -7.58 3.34 -7.97
C ARG A 255 -7.69 4.73 -7.35
N LEU A 256 -8.46 4.84 -6.26
CA LEU A 256 -8.65 6.07 -5.49
C LEU A 256 -7.88 6.07 -4.18
N ALA A 257 -7.85 4.93 -3.50
CA ALA A 257 -7.20 4.78 -2.21
C ALA A 257 -6.56 3.40 -2.07
N TRP A 258 -5.62 3.28 -1.13
CA TRP A 258 -4.86 2.06 -0.94
C TRP A 258 -4.46 1.84 0.53
N VAL A 259 -4.18 0.59 0.88
CA VAL A 259 -3.50 0.20 2.11
C VAL A 259 -2.60 -1.00 1.85
N ARG A 260 -1.44 -1.03 2.51
CA ARG A 260 -0.54 -2.18 2.56
C ARG A 260 -0.64 -2.82 3.93
N ILE A 261 -0.98 -4.11 3.96
CA ILE A 261 -1.14 -4.92 5.17
C ILE A 261 0.02 -5.92 5.19
N PRO A 262 1.04 -5.69 6.03
CA PRO A 262 2.15 -6.64 6.18
C PRO A 262 1.64 -8.03 6.55
N TYR A 263 2.29 -9.06 6.00
CA TYR A 263 1.95 -10.42 6.39
C TYR A 263 2.29 -10.68 7.87
N ASP A 264 1.29 -11.09 8.65
CA ASP A 264 1.45 -11.61 10.02
C ASP A 264 0.67 -12.92 10.15
N SER A 265 1.38 -14.00 10.47
CA SER A 265 0.80 -15.34 10.52
C SER A 265 -0.29 -15.50 11.58
N ARG A 266 -0.27 -14.74 12.68
CA ARG A 266 -1.32 -14.81 13.72
C ARG A 266 -2.60 -14.15 13.25
N GLN A 267 -2.49 -12.97 12.65
CA GLN A 267 -3.62 -12.25 12.06
C GLN A 267 -4.28 -13.08 10.94
N PHE A 268 -3.46 -13.65 10.06
CA PHE A 268 -3.91 -14.42 8.90
C PHE A 268 -4.40 -15.83 9.27
N GLN A 269 -4.27 -16.30 10.52
CA GLN A 269 -4.81 -17.60 10.94
C GLN A 269 -6.13 -17.49 11.73
N ASN A 270 -6.48 -16.30 12.21
CA ASN A 270 -7.64 -16.09 13.08
C ASN A 270 -8.92 -15.78 12.28
N GLY A 271 -8.80 -15.24 11.06
CA GLY A 271 -9.96 -14.89 10.24
C GLY A 271 -10.86 -13.78 10.81
N LYS A 272 -10.50 -13.21 11.97
CA LYS A 272 -11.27 -12.18 12.65
C LYS A 272 -11.32 -10.92 11.78
N PRO A 273 -12.53 -10.39 11.46
CA PRO A 273 -12.64 -9.15 10.72
C PRO A 273 -12.00 -7.97 11.45
N GLN A 274 -11.27 -7.14 10.70
CA GLN A 274 -10.63 -5.92 11.19
C GLN A 274 -10.85 -4.77 10.21
N TRP A 275 -10.90 -3.55 10.74
CA TRP A 275 -10.98 -2.34 9.95
C TRP A 275 -9.59 -1.93 9.46
N TYR A 276 -9.49 -1.59 8.19
CA TYR A 276 -8.30 -1.05 7.57
C TYR A 276 -8.64 0.29 6.92
N SER A 277 -7.95 1.35 7.34
CA SER A 277 -8.02 2.67 6.70
C SER A 277 -7.18 2.68 5.43
N LEU A 278 -7.75 3.23 4.35
CA LEU A 278 -7.10 3.36 3.05
C LEU A 278 -6.79 4.82 2.78
N ARG A 279 -5.53 5.10 2.54
CA ARG A 279 -5.01 6.43 2.23
C ARG A 279 -5.32 6.81 0.79
N SER A 280 -5.66 8.07 0.57
CA SER A 280 -5.91 8.63 -0.75
C SER A 280 -4.66 8.58 -1.64
N LEU A 281 -4.87 8.33 -2.94
CA LEU A 281 -3.81 8.36 -3.96
C LEU A 281 -3.53 9.75 -4.52
N ASP A 282 -4.37 10.74 -4.20
CA ASP A 282 -4.21 12.14 -4.65
C ASP A 282 -3.06 12.90 -3.97
N GLY A 283 -2.44 12.29 -2.95
CA GLY A 283 -1.33 12.90 -2.21
C GLY A 283 -1.73 13.82 -1.07
N SER A 284 -3.02 13.90 -0.74
CA SER A 284 -3.50 14.61 0.44
C SER A 284 -3.02 13.99 1.76
N GLY A 285 -2.56 12.73 1.74
CA GLY A 285 -2.19 11.98 2.94
C GLY A 285 -3.39 11.56 3.80
N THR A 286 -4.62 11.87 3.37
CA THR A 286 -5.85 11.60 4.14
C THR A 286 -6.31 10.16 3.98
N ASP A 287 -6.89 9.61 5.05
CA ASP A 287 -7.60 8.34 4.99
C ASP A 287 -8.99 8.58 4.38
N MET A 288 -9.21 8.01 3.19
CA MET A 288 -10.38 8.30 2.37
C MET A 288 -11.50 7.29 2.58
N PHE A 289 -11.13 6.03 2.81
CA PHE A 289 -12.03 4.92 3.02
C PHE A 289 -11.57 4.06 4.19
N SER A 290 -12.50 3.36 4.82
CA SER A 290 -12.19 2.28 5.77
C SER A 290 -12.94 1.03 5.35
N VAL A 291 -12.27 -0.13 5.36
CA VAL A 291 -12.85 -1.42 4.94
C VAL A 291 -12.74 -2.45 6.05
N LEU A 292 -13.86 -3.11 6.36
CA LEU A 292 -13.91 -4.23 7.30
C LEU A 292 -13.68 -5.55 6.55
N LEU A 293 -12.53 -6.17 6.80
CA LEU A 293 -12.05 -7.36 6.12
C LEU A 293 -11.68 -8.46 7.12
N GLY A 294 -12.26 -9.64 6.96
CA GLY A 294 -11.78 -10.91 7.53
C GLY A 294 -10.91 -11.63 6.52
N MET A 295 -9.74 -12.10 6.96
CA MET A 295 -8.77 -12.77 6.10
C MET A 295 -8.19 -14.00 6.80
N GLU A 296 -8.15 -15.12 6.07
CA GLU A 296 -7.53 -16.34 6.56
C GLU A 296 -6.65 -17.00 5.48
N MET A 297 -5.44 -17.41 5.85
CA MET A 297 -4.51 -18.16 5.00
C MET A 297 -3.91 -19.34 5.76
N PHE A 298 -3.89 -20.52 5.14
CA PHE A 298 -3.32 -21.73 5.73
C PHE A 298 -2.90 -22.74 4.64
N PRO A 299 -1.95 -23.64 4.92
CA PRO A 299 -1.58 -24.69 3.97
C PRO A 299 -2.77 -25.59 3.62
N THR A 300 -2.92 -25.99 2.35
CA THR A 300 -4.04 -26.85 1.89
C THR A 300 -4.17 -28.13 2.73
N LYS A 301 -3.04 -28.68 3.18
CA LYS A 301 -2.97 -29.89 4.02
C LYS A 301 -3.65 -29.74 5.39
N ALA A 302 -3.89 -28.52 5.87
CA ALA A 302 -4.61 -28.28 7.11
C ALA A 302 -6.10 -28.67 7.00
N GLY A 303 -6.64 -28.77 5.78
CA GLY A 303 -7.99 -29.29 5.54
C GLY A 303 -9.10 -28.53 6.27
N LYS A 304 -8.89 -27.24 6.55
CA LYS A 304 -9.89 -26.40 7.22
C LYS A 304 -11.14 -26.26 6.35
N GLN A 305 -12.28 -26.10 7.00
CA GLN A 305 -13.52 -25.70 6.35
C GLN A 305 -13.80 -24.23 6.63
N ARG A 306 -14.20 -23.49 5.59
CA ARG A 306 -14.43 -22.05 5.72
C ARG A 306 -15.65 -21.81 6.58
N ALA A 307 -15.45 -21.17 7.73
CA ALA A 307 -16.54 -20.81 8.62
C ALA A 307 -17.59 -19.95 7.87
N PRO A 308 -18.88 -20.03 8.23
CA PRO A 308 -19.88 -19.09 7.75
C PRO A 308 -19.45 -17.64 8.04
N ARG A 309 -19.84 -16.71 7.17
CA ARG A 309 -19.62 -15.28 7.44
C ARG A 309 -20.37 -14.86 8.69
N LEU A 310 -19.78 -13.94 9.44
CA LEU A 310 -20.48 -13.32 10.56
C LEU A 310 -21.64 -12.48 10.03
N GLU A 311 -22.75 -12.50 10.76
CA GLU A 311 -23.89 -11.67 10.40
C GLU A 311 -23.55 -10.19 10.56
N TYR A 312 -23.82 -9.40 9.52
CA TYR A 312 -23.56 -7.96 9.51
C TYR A 312 -24.84 -7.18 9.22
N LYS A 313 -25.40 -6.59 10.28
CA LYS A 313 -26.60 -5.76 10.23
C LYS A 313 -26.34 -4.47 10.98
N LEU A 314 -26.68 -3.33 10.38
CA LEU A 314 -26.54 -2.03 11.00
C LEU A 314 -27.76 -1.68 11.85
N ALA A 315 -27.56 -1.38 13.12
CA ALA A 315 -28.57 -0.85 14.03
C ALA A 315 -28.29 0.62 14.37
N ARG A 316 -29.30 1.31 14.91
CA ARG A 316 -29.18 2.71 15.38
C ARG A 316 -28.63 2.74 16.79
N PHE A 317 -27.62 3.57 17.01
CA PHE A 317 -27.07 3.86 18.33
C PHE A 317 -26.99 5.37 18.54
N TYR A 318 -27.03 5.80 19.79
CA TYR A 318 -26.63 7.14 20.17
C TYR A 318 -25.21 7.09 20.71
N PHE A 319 -24.32 7.85 20.10
CA PHE A 319 -22.99 8.10 20.63
C PHE A 319 -23.00 9.43 21.39
N ARG A 320 -22.55 9.39 22.65
CA ARG A 320 -22.44 10.55 23.51
C ARG A 320 -21.00 10.75 23.93
N ALA A 321 -20.44 11.92 23.62
CA ALA A 321 -19.11 12.32 24.04
C ALA A 321 -19.21 13.46 25.04
N LEU A 322 -18.61 13.28 26.22
CA LEU A 322 -18.49 14.30 27.27
C LEU A 322 -17.01 14.69 27.37
N ILE A 323 -16.68 15.90 26.94
CA ILE A 323 -15.30 16.34 26.78
C ILE A 323 -15.04 17.42 27.83
N TYR A 324 -14.22 17.09 28.83
CA TYR A 324 -14.02 17.92 30.02
C TYR A 324 -12.80 18.83 29.89
N GLU A 325 -11.61 18.25 29.80
CA GLU A 325 -10.34 19.00 29.86
C GLU A 325 -9.19 18.24 29.18
N GLY A 326 -8.17 18.98 28.76
CA GLY A 326 -6.85 18.47 28.41
C GLY A 326 -5.81 19.01 29.39
N LEU A 327 -4.76 18.24 29.67
CA LEU A 327 -3.70 18.61 30.60
C LEU A 327 -2.33 18.31 30.00
N HIS A 328 -1.40 19.27 30.10
CA HIS A 328 -0.02 19.15 29.62
C HIS A 328 0.09 18.74 28.15
N LEU A 329 -0.77 19.31 27.29
CA LEU A 329 -0.64 19.13 25.84
C LEU A 329 0.73 19.64 25.36
N PRO A 330 1.28 19.08 24.26
CA PRO A 330 2.54 19.54 23.70
C PRO A 330 2.39 20.92 23.04
N ALA A 331 3.46 21.72 23.10
CA ALA A 331 3.57 22.95 22.33
C ALA A 331 3.81 22.65 20.84
N VAL A 332 3.37 23.54 19.95
CA VAL A 332 3.57 23.41 18.49
C VAL A 332 4.90 24.00 18.01
N GLY A 333 5.72 24.51 18.92
CA GLY A 333 7.03 25.09 18.63
C GLY A 333 7.77 25.48 19.92
N TYR A 334 8.99 25.99 19.76
CA TYR A 334 9.91 26.29 20.87
C TYR A 334 9.31 27.20 21.96
N ASP A 335 8.46 28.15 21.58
CA ASP A 335 7.76 29.07 22.51
C ASP A 335 6.33 29.38 22.04
N VAL A 336 5.64 28.40 21.44
CA VAL A 336 4.30 28.61 20.85
C VAL A 336 3.28 27.70 21.52
N PHE A 337 2.38 28.31 22.30
CA PHE A 337 1.23 27.60 22.84
C PHE A 337 0.28 27.19 21.70
N PRO A 338 -0.28 25.97 21.75
CA PRO A 338 -1.26 25.53 20.79
C PRO A 338 -2.60 26.23 21.01
N ASP A 339 -3.44 26.16 19.98
CA ASP A 339 -4.86 26.48 20.04
C ASP A 339 -5.67 25.18 19.92
N PRO A 340 -5.75 24.36 21.00
CA PRO A 340 -6.28 23.00 20.91
C PRO A 340 -7.81 22.93 20.79
N TYR A 341 -8.27 22.02 19.94
CA TYR A 341 -9.62 21.46 19.94
C TYR A 341 -9.54 19.92 19.93
N ILE A 342 -10.62 19.27 20.34
CA ILE A 342 -10.75 17.81 20.31
C ILE A 342 -11.65 17.42 19.15
N GLN A 343 -11.16 16.49 18.34
CA GLN A 343 -11.90 15.85 17.27
C GLN A 343 -12.20 14.40 17.66
N VAL A 344 -13.45 13.98 17.56
CA VAL A 344 -13.87 12.59 17.80
C VAL A 344 -14.48 12.05 16.53
N GLU A 345 -13.96 10.94 16.03
CA GLU A 345 -14.46 10.26 14.84
C GLU A 345 -14.95 8.84 15.18
N LEU A 346 -16.16 8.52 14.72
CA LEU A 346 -16.74 7.19 14.83
C LEU A 346 -17.73 6.96 13.67
N ALA A 347 -17.58 5.84 12.95
CA ALA A 347 -18.50 5.43 11.86
C ALA A 347 -18.74 6.55 10.82
N SER A 348 -17.67 7.20 10.36
CA SER A 348 -17.69 8.32 9.41
C SER A 348 -18.48 9.55 9.89
N LYS A 349 -18.69 9.68 11.20
CA LYS A 349 -19.17 10.90 11.84
C LYS A 349 -18.03 11.53 12.63
N THR A 350 -17.85 12.82 12.42
CA THR A 350 -16.86 13.63 13.12
C THR A 350 -17.56 14.65 14.01
N LEU A 351 -17.12 14.74 15.26
CA LEU A 351 -17.50 15.77 16.23
C LEU A 351 -16.26 16.60 16.54
N ARG A 352 -16.44 17.90 16.72
CA ARG A 352 -15.34 18.83 17.04
C ARG A 352 -15.79 19.80 18.13
N THR A 353 -14.97 19.96 19.17
CA THR A 353 -15.17 20.96 20.22
C THR A 353 -14.88 22.38 19.74
N SER A 354 -15.22 23.38 20.55
CA SER A 354 -14.66 24.72 20.36
C SER A 354 -13.12 24.70 20.51
N THR A 355 -12.45 25.62 19.81
CA THR A 355 -11.01 25.86 19.96
C THR A 355 -10.76 26.75 21.17
N ILE A 356 -9.89 26.33 22.09
CA ILE A 356 -9.42 27.17 23.20
C ILE A 356 -8.02 27.65 22.88
N ARG A 357 -7.78 28.96 22.91
CA ARG A 357 -6.53 29.55 22.40
C ARG A 357 -5.40 29.57 23.43
N GLN A 358 -4.19 29.40 22.94
CA GLN A 358 -2.90 29.65 23.59
C GLN A 358 -2.80 28.97 24.96
N THR A 359 -3.08 27.67 25.01
CA THR A 359 -3.05 26.91 26.27
C THR A 359 -2.60 25.47 26.08
N LEU A 360 -1.86 24.94 27.05
CA LEU A 360 -1.56 23.50 27.16
C LEU A 360 -2.60 22.74 28.00
N ASN A 361 -3.52 23.47 28.64
CA ASN A 361 -4.48 22.93 29.60
C ASN A 361 -5.90 23.46 29.32
N PRO A 362 -6.51 23.10 28.17
CA PRO A 362 -7.84 23.56 27.81
C PRO A 362 -8.92 22.94 28.71
N SER A 363 -9.96 23.70 29.04
CA SER A 363 -11.16 23.20 29.73
C SER A 363 -12.39 23.41 28.84
N TYR A 364 -12.90 22.33 28.24
CA TYR A 364 -13.98 22.36 27.25
C TYR A 364 -15.36 22.32 27.92
N TYR A 365 -15.61 21.32 28.77
CA TYR A 365 -16.94 21.03 29.36
C TYR A 365 -18.08 20.94 28.33
N GLU A 366 -17.79 20.34 27.17
CA GLU A 366 -18.73 20.21 26.05
C GLU A 366 -19.34 18.80 25.99
N ALA A 367 -20.60 18.72 25.59
CA ALA A 367 -21.35 17.47 25.47
C ALA A 367 -21.99 17.37 24.09
N TYR A 368 -21.71 16.26 23.40
CA TYR A 368 -22.25 15.97 22.07
C TYR A 368 -23.06 14.68 22.10
N GLU A 369 -24.15 14.66 21.35
CA GLU A 369 -24.95 13.47 21.12
C GLU A 369 -25.32 13.37 19.64
N ILE A 370 -25.01 12.22 19.03
CA ILE A 370 -25.27 11.98 17.61
C ILE A 370 -25.80 10.56 17.39
N GLU A 371 -26.78 10.43 16.50
CA GLU A 371 -27.24 9.13 16.01
C GLU A 371 -26.21 8.57 15.02
N ILE A 372 -25.73 7.36 15.28
CA ILE A 372 -24.80 6.63 14.43
C ILE A 372 -25.35 5.26 14.08
N ARG A 373 -24.75 4.65 13.05
CA ARG A 373 -25.09 3.29 12.61
C ARG A 373 -23.88 2.40 12.84
N LEU A 374 -24.07 1.39 13.70
CA LEU A 374 -23.05 0.42 14.02
C LEU A 374 -23.57 -1.00 13.78
N PRO A 375 -22.70 -1.98 13.60
CA PRO A 375 -23.09 -3.38 13.54
C PRO A 375 -23.79 -3.81 14.83
N GLU A 376 -24.86 -4.61 14.71
CA GLU A 376 -25.50 -5.28 15.85
C GLU A 376 -24.50 -6.12 16.64
N ASN A 377 -23.60 -6.80 15.92
CA ASN A 377 -22.43 -7.42 16.53
C ASN A 377 -21.34 -6.36 16.75
N ILE A 378 -21.31 -5.78 17.95
CA ILE A 378 -20.39 -4.69 18.31
C ILE A 378 -18.90 -5.05 18.16
N SER A 379 -18.55 -6.34 18.14
CA SER A 379 -17.15 -6.77 17.90
C SER A 379 -16.64 -6.46 16.48
N LEU A 380 -17.56 -6.07 15.58
CA LEU A 380 -17.29 -5.64 14.21
C LEU A 380 -17.35 -4.12 14.04
N ALA A 381 -17.69 -3.37 15.09
CA ALA A 381 -17.73 -1.92 15.03
C ALA A 381 -16.33 -1.34 14.85
N PRO A 382 -16.18 -0.21 14.14
CA PRO A 382 -14.92 0.53 14.11
C PRO A 382 -14.59 1.09 15.49
N ASP A 383 -13.30 1.31 15.73
CA ASP A 383 -12.83 1.99 16.93
C ASP A 383 -13.22 3.47 16.90
N ILE A 384 -13.20 4.10 18.09
CA ILE A 384 -13.41 5.54 18.25
C ILE A 384 -12.05 6.20 18.16
N ASN A 385 -11.82 7.07 17.18
CA ASN A 385 -10.59 7.85 17.10
C ASN A 385 -10.80 9.19 17.80
N VAL A 386 -9.93 9.54 18.75
CA VAL A 386 -9.95 10.84 19.42
C VAL A 386 -8.62 11.54 19.17
N GLU A 387 -8.66 12.69 18.51
CA GLU A 387 -7.49 13.49 18.20
C GLU A 387 -7.54 14.83 18.93
N VAL A 388 -6.39 15.21 19.50
CA VAL A 388 -6.16 16.56 20.01
C VAL A 388 -5.41 17.31 18.93
N ILE A 389 -5.98 18.40 18.43
CA ILE A 389 -5.46 19.11 17.27
C ILE A 389 -5.30 20.59 17.62
N SER A 390 -4.16 21.19 17.30
CA SER A 390 -3.98 22.63 17.35
C SER A 390 -4.44 23.24 16.03
N GLU A 391 -5.44 24.10 16.10
CA GLU A 391 -5.90 24.91 14.98
C GLU A 391 -4.80 25.86 14.53
N SER A 392 -4.61 25.99 13.22
CA SER A 392 -3.70 26.98 12.69
C SER A 392 -4.37 28.33 12.47
N ASN A 393 -3.69 29.40 12.88
CA ASN A 393 -4.13 30.78 12.68
C ASN A 393 -3.83 31.33 11.28
N SER A 394 -3.18 30.55 10.40
CA SER A 394 -2.79 30.99 9.05
C SER A 394 -3.43 30.14 7.96
N LEU A 395 -3.99 30.81 6.94
CA LEU A 395 -4.61 30.18 5.77
C LEU A 395 -3.63 29.31 4.95
N LEU A 396 -2.32 29.47 5.16
CA LEU A 396 -1.27 28.76 4.42
C LEU A 396 -0.72 27.53 5.17
N SER A 397 -1.26 27.24 6.34
CA SER A 397 -0.76 26.17 7.21
C SER A 397 -1.90 25.26 7.64
N SER A 398 -1.62 23.96 7.65
CA SER A 398 -2.54 22.96 8.17
C SER A 398 -2.53 22.96 9.70
N ASP A 399 -3.61 22.45 10.26
CA ASP A 399 -3.69 22.13 11.68
C ASP A 399 -2.64 21.08 12.06
N VAL A 400 -2.24 21.07 13.34
CA VAL A 400 -1.20 20.19 13.87
C VAL A 400 -1.80 19.21 14.87
N VAL A 401 -1.72 17.91 14.58
CA VAL A 401 -2.13 16.86 15.53
C VAL A 401 -1.13 16.83 16.69
N LEU A 402 -1.64 17.08 17.90
CA LEU A 402 -0.87 17.05 19.15
C LEU A 402 -0.81 15.66 19.76
N GLY A 403 -1.82 14.82 19.49
CA GLY A 403 -1.88 13.44 19.93
C GLY A 403 -3.20 12.78 19.53
N SER A 404 -3.25 11.45 19.60
CA SER A 404 -4.44 10.64 19.33
C SER A 404 -4.56 9.48 20.32
N VAL A 405 -5.78 8.98 20.53
CA VAL A 405 -6.12 7.83 21.39
C VAL A 405 -7.11 6.92 20.70
#